data_AF-A0A821KJ84-F1
#
_entry.id   AF-A0A821KJ84-F1
#
_cell.length_a   1.000
_cell.length_b   1.000
_cell.length_c   1.000
_cell.angle_alpha   90.00
_cell.angle_beta   90.00
_cell.angle_gamma   90.00
#
_symmetry.space_group_name_H-M   'P 1'
#
loop_
_entity.id
_entity.type
_entity.pdbx_description
1 polymer ?
#
loop_
_entity_poly.entity_id
_entity_poly.type
_entity_poly.pdbx_seq_one_letter_code
_entity_poly.pdbx_strand_id
1 'polypeptide(L)'
;MINILNISVLCSRVFRSSSCTYYFLAYSIFSIIYSCLACLTQFLRGFSIDWAKNRIGCKLHFYLLFVITFKKKIQTSRIIITIATIISAVYMLPMLVIYNWNETNRLCQLKSNVTIYIYIFSQIFLYYILAPLLMIIFGFLTISNIRRKSMNLIYLTKSMRRRRTERQLTRMLLLQVGIHLILILPFGIIYCIFFLNVIYVILN
;
A
#
# COMPACT_ATOMS: atom_id res chain seq x y z
N MET A 1 -2.47 10.57 9.27
CA MET A 1 -3.57 11.51 9.57
C MET A 1 -4.40 11.90 8.32
N ILE A 2 -3.80 12.40 7.23
CA ILE A 2 -4.48 12.77 5.95
C ILE A 2 -5.36 11.65 5.36
N ASN A 3 -4.86 10.44 5.55
CA ASN A 3 -5.45 9.20 5.11
C ASN A 3 -6.75 8.79 5.83
N ILE A 4 -6.91 9.17 7.10
CA ILE A 4 -8.17 8.98 7.86
C ILE A 4 -9.22 9.98 7.38
N LEU A 5 -8.78 11.20 7.05
CA LEU A 5 -9.63 12.23 6.44
C LEU A 5 -10.16 11.74 5.09
N ASN A 6 -9.32 11.09 4.27
CA ASN A 6 -9.70 10.49 2.99
C ASN A 6 -10.80 9.46 3.16
N ILE A 7 -10.65 8.53 4.12
CA ILE A 7 -11.65 7.50 4.38
C ILE A 7 -12.98 8.12 4.84
N SER A 8 -12.92 9.17 5.67
CA SER A 8 -14.11 9.87 6.17
C SER A 8 -14.87 10.60 5.05
N VAL A 9 -14.14 11.32 4.19
CA VAL A 9 -14.71 12.06 3.04
C VAL A 9 -15.26 11.11 1.97
N LEU A 10 -14.54 10.01 1.67
CA LEU A 10 -14.95 9.01 0.68
C LEU A 10 -16.11 8.12 1.17
N CYS A 11 -16.36 8.04 2.48
CA CYS A 11 -17.52 7.36 3.04
C CYS A 11 -18.84 8.12 2.86
N SER A 12 -18.81 9.38 2.42
CA SER A 12 -20.04 10.17 2.24
C SER A 12 -20.92 9.59 1.13
N ARG A 13 -22.25 9.60 1.35
CA ARG A 13 -23.27 9.06 0.42
C ARG A 13 -23.15 9.64 -1.00
N VAL A 14 -22.65 10.87 -1.13
CA VAL A 14 -22.59 11.59 -2.42
C VAL A 14 -21.51 11.00 -3.34
N PHE A 15 -20.43 10.46 -2.78
CA PHE A 15 -19.29 9.94 -3.55
C PHE A 15 -19.40 8.44 -3.87
N ARG A 16 -20.35 7.72 -3.25
CA ARG A 16 -20.59 6.28 -3.46
C ARG A 16 -21.17 5.89 -4.82
N SER A 17 -21.58 6.84 -5.67
CA SER A 17 -22.11 6.51 -7.00
C SER A 17 -21.04 6.24 -8.05
N SER A 18 -19.77 6.54 -7.76
CA SER A 18 -18.66 6.34 -8.69
C SER A 18 -17.86 5.09 -8.31
N SER A 19 -17.77 4.12 -9.22
CA SER A 19 -16.99 2.90 -9.03
C SER A 19 -15.51 3.20 -8.75
N CYS A 20 -14.95 4.25 -9.38
CA CYS A 20 -13.57 4.71 -9.14
C CYS A 20 -13.32 5.10 -7.68
N THR A 21 -14.31 5.68 -7.01
CA THR A 21 -14.20 6.10 -5.60
C THR A 21 -13.88 4.91 -4.69
N TYR A 22 -14.45 3.73 -4.98
CA TYR A 22 -14.22 2.53 -4.18
C TYR A 22 -12.83 1.94 -4.37
N TYR A 23 -12.30 1.95 -5.60
CA TYR A 23 -10.94 1.49 -5.87
C TYR A 23 -9.92 2.41 -5.20
N PHE A 24 -10.13 3.72 -5.25
CA PHE A 24 -9.27 4.67 -4.54
C PHE A 24 -9.37 4.52 -3.03
N LEU A 25 -10.58 4.38 -2.48
CA LEU A 25 -10.78 4.16 -1.05
C LEU A 25 -10.07 2.89 -0.60
N ALA A 26 -10.25 1.78 -1.32
CA ALA A 26 -9.59 0.51 -1.02
C ALA A 26 -8.06 0.68 -1.07
N TYR A 27 -7.53 1.24 -2.15
CA TYR A 27 -6.09 1.49 -2.30
C TYR A 27 -5.52 2.38 -1.18
N SER A 28 -6.19 3.49 -0.86
CA SER A 28 -5.81 4.36 0.26
C SER A 28 -5.77 3.58 1.56
N ILE A 29 -6.77 2.75 1.83
CA ILE A 29 -6.82 1.88 3.01
C ILE A 29 -5.62 0.92 3.01
N PHE A 30 -5.37 0.18 1.93
CA PHE A 30 -4.23 -0.74 1.81
C PHE A 30 -2.87 -0.05 2.02
N SER A 31 -2.70 1.13 1.41
CA SER A 31 -1.51 1.96 1.48
C SER A 31 -1.24 2.46 2.91
N ILE A 32 -2.28 2.90 3.63
CA ILE A 32 -2.19 3.32 5.04
C ILE A 32 -1.77 2.17 5.91
N ILE A 33 -2.44 1.04 5.73
CA ILE A 33 -2.24 -0.18 6.48
C ILE A 33 -0.77 -0.60 6.31
N TYR A 34 -0.33 -0.72 5.07
CA TYR A 34 1.05 -1.10 4.75
C TYR A 34 2.06 -0.15 5.39
N SER A 35 1.89 1.18 5.19
CA SER A 35 2.81 2.16 5.76
C SER A 35 2.80 2.19 7.30
N CYS A 36 1.64 2.08 7.95
CA CYS A 36 1.56 2.04 9.41
C CYS A 36 2.27 0.80 9.97
N LEU A 37 2.08 -0.37 9.35
CA LEU A 37 2.67 -1.62 9.81
C LEU A 37 4.17 -1.70 9.52
N ALA A 38 4.59 -1.28 8.32
CA ALA A 38 6.01 -1.20 7.95
C ALA A 38 6.76 -0.17 8.79
N CYS A 39 6.15 0.99 9.05
CA CYS A 39 6.77 2.02 9.90
C CYS A 39 6.82 1.57 11.36
N LEU A 40 5.76 0.95 11.88
CA LEU A 40 5.73 0.44 13.26
C LEU A 40 6.81 -0.63 13.50
N THR A 41 7.00 -1.55 12.55
CA THR A 41 8.05 -2.58 12.65
C THR A 41 9.45 -1.98 12.62
N GLN A 42 9.72 -1.01 11.75
CA GLN A 42 11.01 -0.32 11.69
C GLN A 42 11.27 0.54 12.93
N PHE A 43 10.25 1.25 13.41
CA PHE A 43 10.33 2.07 14.62
C PHE A 43 10.63 1.20 15.85
N LEU A 44 9.87 0.12 16.07
CA LEU A 44 10.09 -0.81 17.18
C LEU A 44 11.48 -1.45 17.14
N ARG A 45 11.99 -1.74 15.94
CA ARG A 45 13.35 -2.24 15.75
C ARG A 45 14.42 -1.22 16.15
N GLY A 46 14.15 0.07 15.93
CA GLY A 46 15.01 1.16 16.42
C GLY A 46 15.08 1.27 17.95
N PHE A 47 14.06 0.78 18.68
CA PHE A 47 14.07 0.70 20.15
C PHE A 47 14.59 -0.64 20.69
N SER A 48 15.14 -1.50 19.84
CA SER A 48 15.57 -2.85 20.22
C SER A 48 14.45 -3.71 20.84
N ILE A 49 13.18 -3.39 20.55
CA ILE A 49 12.03 -4.18 21.01
C ILE A 49 11.77 -5.27 19.98
N ASP A 50 12.41 -6.42 20.18
CA ASP A 50 12.20 -7.60 19.35
C ASP A 50 10.90 -8.32 19.75
N TRP A 51 9.84 -8.10 18.97
CA TRP A 51 8.57 -8.85 19.06
C TRP A 51 8.74 -10.32 18.65
N ALA A 52 9.89 -10.66 18.07
CA ALA A 52 10.26 -11.96 17.57
C ALA A 52 10.98 -12.83 18.61
N LYS A 53 10.74 -12.70 19.93
CA LYS A 53 11.49 -13.46 20.97
C LYS A 53 11.50 -14.98 20.77
N ASN A 54 10.51 -15.53 20.07
CA ASN A 54 10.37 -16.97 19.82
C ASN A 54 10.30 -17.26 18.32
N ARG A 55 10.74 -18.47 17.92
CA ARG A 55 10.74 -18.97 16.53
C ARG A 55 9.40 -18.80 15.81
N ILE A 56 8.30 -19.07 16.52
CA ILE A 56 6.93 -18.91 15.99
C ILE A 56 6.58 -17.41 15.89
N GLY A 57 6.95 -16.62 16.90
CA GLY A 57 6.68 -15.18 16.95
C GLY A 57 7.29 -14.43 15.77
N CYS A 58 8.53 -14.76 15.37
CA CYS A 58 9.13 -14.13 14.19
C CYS A 58 8.28 -14.33 12.93
N LYS A 59 7.86 -15.57 12.66
CA LYS A 59 7.09 -15.91 11.46
C LYS A 59 5.68 -15.33 11.50
N LEU A 60 5.03 -15.46 12.66
CA LEU A 60 3.63 -15.06 12.85
C LEU A 60 3.46 -13.54 12.83
N HIS A 61 4.45 -12.78 13.32
CA HIS A 61 4.38 -11.32 13.40
C HIS A 61 4.23 -10.67 12.02
N PHE A 62 5.09 -11.06 11.07
CA PHE A 62 5.03 -10.55 9.71
C PHE A 62 3.72 -10.94 9.00
N TYR A 63 3.21 -12.15 9.25
CA TYR A 63 1.94 -12.60 8.65
C TYR A 63 0.72 -11.89 9.24
N LEU A 64 0.65 -11.76 10.57
CA LEU A 64 -0.49 -11.16 11.25
C LEU A 64 -0.63 -9.66 11.01
N LEU A 65 0.48 -8.93 10.89
CA LEU A 65 0.44 -7.51 10.50
C LEU A 65 -0.40 -7.32 9.23
N PHE A 66 -0.19 -8.17 8.23
CA PHE A 66 -0.91 -8.09 6.96
C PHE A 66 -2.36 -8.58 7.04
N VAL A 67 -2.65 -9.66 7.76
CA VAL A 67 -3.99 -10.27 7.74
C VAL A 67 -5.02 -9.49 8.58
N ILE A 68 -4.60 -8.89 9.71
CA ILE A 68 -5.53 -8.28 10.69
C ILE A 68 -6.29 -7.07 10.12
N THR A 69 -5.76 -6.43 9.08
CA THR A 69 -6.24 -5.13 8.63
C THR A 69 -7.49 -5.15 7.75
N PHE A 70 -8.12 -6.31 7.56
CA PHE A 70 -9.20 -6.49 6.56
C PHE A 70 -10.63 -6.63 7.09
N LYS A 71 -10.89 -6.39 8.38
CA LYS A 71 -12.20 -6.65 8.99
C LYS A 71 -13.15 -5.44 9.05
N LYS A 72 -13.31 -4.65 7.96
CA LYS A 72 -14.28 -3.52 7.94
C LYS A 72 -15.42 -3.68 6.91
N LYS A 73 -16.64 -3.32 7.35
CA LYS A 73 -17.95 -3.65 6.76
C LYS A 73 -18.31 -2.69 5.59
N ILE A 74 -18.05 -3.06 4.34
CA ILE A 74 -18.61 -2.43 3.13
C ILE A 74 -19.17 -3.56 2.24
N GLN A 75 -20.43 -3.49 1.80
CA GLN A 75 -21.18 -4.66 1.31
C GLN A 75 -21.07 -4.91 -0.20
N THR A 76 -20.74 -3.90 -1.01
CA THR A 76 -20.74 -4.01 -2.49
C THR A 76 -19.33 -4.16 -3.08
N SER A 77 -18.28 -3.74 -2.37
CA SER A 77 -16.87 -3.91 -2.79
C SER A 77 -16.20 -5.16 -2.20
N ARG A 78 -16.97 -6.08 -1.60
CA ARG A 78 -16.44 -7.22 -0.83
C ARG A 78 -15.59 -8.13 -1.69
N ILE A 79 -16.09 -8.57 -2.84
CA ILE A 79 -15.42 -9.60 -3.62
C ILE A 79 -14.03 -9.13 -4.09
N ILE A 80 -13.94 -7.92 -4.64
CA ILE A 80 -12.66 -7.37 -5.12
C ILE A 80 -11.67 -7.17 -3.97
N ILE A 81 -12.13 -6.64 -2.84
CA ILE A 81 -11.28 -6.45 -1.65
C ILE A 81 -10.85 -7.81 -1.09
N THR A 82 -11.75 -8.79 -1.02
CA THR A 82 -11.47 -10.15 -0.55
C THR A 82 -10.49 -10.88 -1.48
N ILE A 83 -10.65 -10.77 -2.80
CA ILE A 83 -9.70 -11.35 -3.76
C ILE A 83 -8.34 -10.66 -3.63
N ALA A 84 -8.29 -9.33 -3.61
CA ALA A 84 -7.04 -8.58 -3.45
C ALA A 84 -6.32 -8.91 -2.14
N THR A 85 -7.07 -9.15 -1.06
CA THR A 85 -6.51 -9.56 0.24
C THR A 85 -5.99 -10.99 0.24
N ILE A 86 -6.72 -11.93 -0.37
CA ILE A 86 -6.24 -13.30 -0.54
C ILE A 86 -4.96 -13.32 -1.38
N ILE A 87 -4.94 -12.63 -2.52
CA ILE A 87 -3.76 -12.52 -3.38
C ILE A 87 -2.58 -11.92 -2.59
N SER A 88 -2.82 -10.84 -1.84
CA SER A 88 -1.78 -10.22 -1.02
C SER A 88 -1.25 -11.14 0.08
N ALA A 89 -2.14 -11.92 0.73
CA ALA A 89 -1.75 -12.88 1.76
C ALA A 89 -0.92 -14.03 1.19
N VAL A 90 -1.31 -14.56 0.03
CA VAL A 90 -0.55 -15.58 -0.70
C VAL A 90 0.80 -15.04 -1.13
N TYR A 91 0.86 -13.81 -1.65
CA TYR A 91 2.10 -13.17 -2.05
C TYR A 91 3.07 -12.93 -0.88
N MET A 92 2.55 -12.75 0.34
CA MET A 92 3.36 -12.60 1.56
C MET A 92 3.77 -13.93 2.22
N LEU A 93 3.17 -15.05 1.81
CA LEU A 93 3.47 -16.38 2.36
C LEU A 93 4.96 -16.76 2.30
N PRO A 94 5.74 -16.42 1.25
CA PRO A 94 7.18 -16.68 1.21
C PRO A 94 7.98 -16.10 2.38
N MET A 95 7.50 -15.03 3.04
CA MET A 95 8.16 -14.46 4.23
C MET A 95 8.31 -15.51 5.34
N LEU A 96 7.36 -16.43 5.49
CA LEU A 96 7.40 -17.48 6.53
C LEU A 96 8.56 -18.48 6.31
N VAL A 97 9.01 -18.62 5.07
CA VAL A 97 10.11 -19.51 4.66
C VAL A 97 11.44 -18.77 4.70
N ILE A 98 11.43 -17.49 4.31
CA ILE A 98 12.62 -16.64 4.18
C ILE A 98 13.23 -16.27 5.54
N TYR A 99 12.39 -15.96 6.52
CA TYR A 99 12.85 -15.61 7.87
C TYR A 99 13.13 -16.87 8.70
N ASN A 100 14.38 -17.01 9.13
CA ASN A 100 14.78 -18.05 10.07
C ASN A 100 15.21 -17.44 11.40
N TRP A 101 14.84 -18.13 12.47
CA TRP A 101 15.32 -17.81 13.80
C TRP A 101 16.74 -18.36 13.94
N ASN A 102 17.68 -17.52 14.38
CA ASN A 102 19.04 -17.94 14.69
C ASN A 102 19.19 -18.04 16.21
N GLU A 103 19.28 -19.27 16.74
CA GLU A 103 19.40 -19.54 18.17
C GLU A 103 20.63 -18.86 18.80
N THR A 104 21.74 -18.76 18.07
CA THR A 104 23.01 -18.20 18.59
C THR A 104 22.88 -16.72 18.92
N ASN A 105 22.31 -15.95 17.99
CA ASN A 105 22.21 -14.50 18.14
C ASN A 105 20.88 -14.06 18.77
N ARG A 106 19.92 -14.98 18.93
CA ARG A 106 18.52 -14.67 19.31
C ARG A 106 17.91 -13.58 18.44
N LEU A 107 18.27 -13.57 17.16
CA LEU A 107 17.81 -12.61 16.18
C LEU A 107 17.14 -13.35 15.03
N CYS A 108 16.08 -12.75 14.49
CA CYS A 108 15.48 -13.27 13.27
C CYS A 108 16.21 -12.72 12.05
N GLN A 109 16.88 -13.60 11.32
CA GLN A 109 17.73 -13.26 10.19
C GLN A 109 17.14 -13.78 8.87
N LEU A 110 17.43 -13.08 7.79
CA LEU A 110 17.13 -13.57 6.44
C LEU A 110 18.10 -14.70 6.09
N LYS A 111 17.57 -15.84 5.65
CA LYS A 111 18.41 -16.96 5.20
C LYS A 111 19.00 -16.68 3.81
N SER A 112 20.30 -16.38 3.70
CA SER A 112 20.95 -16.08 2.41
C SER A 112 20.79 -17.20 1.38
N ASN A 113 19.79 -17.08 0.51
CA ASN A 113 19.40 -18.04 -0.51
C ASN A 113 18.96 -17.26 -1.76
N VAL A 114 19.17 -17.83 -2.95
CA VAL A 114 18.76 -17.21 -4.24
C VAL A 114 17.28 -16.79 -4.26
N THR A 115 16.41 -17.58 -3.61
CA THR A 115 14.97 -17.30 -3.48
C THR A 115 14.67 -15.94 -2.84
N ILE A 116 15.52 -15.49 -1.91
CA ILE A 116 15.36 -14.18 -1.27
C ILE A 116 15.53 -13.07 -2.28
N TYR A 117 16.54 -13.15 -3.15
CA TYR A 117 16.82 -12.08 -4.11
C TYR A 117 15.69 -11.93 -5.12
N ILE A 118 15.15 -13.06 -5.60
CA ILE A 118 13.99 -13.06 -6.49
C ILE A 118 12.79 -12.41 -5.81
N TYR A 119 12.56 -12.74 -4.52
CA TYR A 119 11.45 -12.19 -3.75
C TYR A 119 11.62 -10.68 -3.43
N ILE A 120 12.81 -10.25 -3.03
CA ILE A 120 13.10 -8.82 -2.79
C ILE A 120 12.93 -8.05 -4.09
N PHE A 121 13.45 -8.56 -5.20
CA PHE A 121 13.30 -7.94 -6.52
C PHE A 121 11.83 -7.82 -6.93
N SER A 122 11.04 -8.90 -6.77
CA SER A 122 9.61 -8.87 -7.09
C SER A 122 8.85 -7.89 -6.19
N GLN A 123 9.22 -7.77 -4.91
CA GLN A 123 8.66 -6.75 -4.01
C GLN A 123 9.01 -5.32 -4.45
N ILE A 124 10.27 -5.05 -4.80
CA ILE A 124 10.70 -3.74 -5.31
C ILE A 124 9.87 -3.38 -6.54
N PHE A 125 9.78 -4.29 -7.50
CA PHE A 125 9.03 -4.06 -8.72
C PHE A 125 7.54 -3.81 -8.48
N LEU A 126 6.87 -4.67 -7.70
CA LEU A 126 5.43 -4.54 -7.49
C LEU A 126 5.05 -3.34 -6.63
N TYR A 127 5.72 -3.13 -5.49
CA TYR A 127 5.31 -2.10 -4.53
C TYR A 127 5.89 -0.72 -4.80
N TYR A 128 7.11 -0.62 -5.33
CA TYR A 128 7.78 0.67 -5.50
C TYR A 128 7.68 1.20 -6.93
N ILE A 129 7.46 0.33 -7.92
CA ILE A 129 7.35 0.75 -9.33
C ILE A 129 5.90 0.61 -9.81
N LEU A 130 5.37 -0.61 -9.82
CA LEU A 130 4.06 -0.88 -10.44
C LEU A 130 2.92 -0.18 -9.71
N ALA A 131 2.85 -0.27 -8.37
CA ALA A 131 1.77 0.36 -7.60
C ALA A 131 1.71 1.90 -7.77
N PRO A 132 2.81 2.67 -7.64
CA PRO A 132 2.80 4.11 -7.92
C PRO A 132 2.43 4.44 -9.37
N LEU A 133 2.91 3.68 -10.36
CA LEU A 133 2.56 3.88 -11.76
C LEU A 133 1.06 3.70 -12.00
N LEU A 134 0.48 2.60 -11.51
CA LEU A 134 -0.96 2.36 -11.59
C LEU A 134 -1.75 3.46 -10.88
N MET A 135 -1.30 3.92 -9.72
CA MET A 135 -1.91 5.02 -8.98
C MET A 135 -1.92 6.33 -9.79
N ILE A 136 -0.81 6.65 -10.46
CA ILE A 136 -0.71 7.83 -11.34
C ILE A 136 -1.65 7.70 -12.54
N ILE A 137 -1.64 6.54 -13.22
CA ILE A 137 -2.49 6.26 -14.39
C ILE A 137 -3.97 6.37 -14.00
N PHE A 138 -4.40 5.69 -12.94
CA PHE A 138 -5.79 5.77 -12.48
C PHE A 138 -6.16 7.16 -12.00
N GLY A 139 -5.24 7.88 -11.35
CA GLY A 139 -5.43 9.27 -10.96
C GLY A 139 -5.70 10.16 -12.17
N PHE A 140 -4.89 10.01 -13.21
CA PHE A 140 -5.03 10.77 -14.46
C PHE A 140 -6.31 10.41 -15.23
N LEU A 141 -6.65 9.12 -15.33
CA LEU A 141 -7.90 8.65 -15.93
C LEU A 141 -9.12 9.21 -15.19
N THR A 142 -9.07 9.28 -13.86
CA THR A 142 -10.14 9.85 -13.04
C THR A 142 -10.31 11.34 -13.31
N ILE A 143 -9.21 12.09 -13.36
CA ILE A 143 -9.23 13.52 -13.70
C ILE A 143 -9.80 13.73 -15.10
N SER A 144 -9.38 12.92 -16.07
CA SER A 144 -9.85 13.01 -17.47
C SER A 144 -11.34 12.70 -17.58
N ASN A 145 -11.82 11.67 -16.88
CA ASN A 145 -13.23 11.31 -16.86
C ASN A 145 -14.10 12.39 -16.18
N ILE A 146 -13.62 12.97 -15.07
CA ILE A 146 -14.28 14.12 -14.41
C ILE A 146 -14.34 15.32 -15.36
N ARG A 147 -13.24 15.66 -16.06
CA ARG A 147 -13.22 16.75 -17.04
C ARG A 147 -14.24 16.51 -18.16
N ARG A 148 -14.27 15.30 -18.72
CA ARG A 148 -15.21 14.93 -19.79
C ARG A 148 -16.66 15.03 -19.32
N LYS A 149 -16.99 14.50 -18.14
CA LYS A 149 -18.33 14.61 -17.55
C LYS A 149 -18.70 16.06 -17.22
N SER A 150 -17.76 16.84 -16.71
CA SER A 150 -17.99 18.25 -16.39
C SER A 150 -18.37 19.04 -17.64
N MET A 151 -17.73 18.80 -18.79
CA MET A 151 -18.06 19.47 -20.05
C MET A 151 -19.50 19.17 -20.50
N ASN A 152 -19.93 17.91 -20.47
CA ASN A 152 -21.29 17.52 -20.87
C ASN A 152 -22.36 18.07 -19.92
N LEU A 153 -22.05 18.22 -18.63
CA LEU A 153 -22.99 18.70 -17.60
C LEU A 153 -23.08 20.23 -17.52
N ILE A 154 -22.20 21.00 -18.20
CA ILE A 154 -22.35 22.46 -18.35
C ILE A 154 -23.65 22.82 -19.08
N TYR A 155 -24.12 21.96 -19.99
CA TYR A 155 -25.36 22.16 -20.73
C TYR A 155 -26.64 21.89 -19.92
N LEU A 156 -26.56 21.17 -18.78
CA LEU A 156 -27.70 20.92 -17.89
C LEU A 156 -27.52 21.63 -16.54
N THR A 157 -27.95 22.88 -16.49
CA THR A 157 -27.93 23.80 -15.36
C THR A 157 -28.67 23.23 -14.13
N LYS A 158 -27.97 22.59 -13.17
CA LYS A 158 -28.44 22.51 -11.75
C LYS A 158 -27.47 22.02 -10.67
N SER A 159 -26.18 21.79 -10.92
CA SER A 159 -25.31 21.17 -9.87
C SER A 159 -23.99 21.89 -9.55
N MET A 160 -24.08 23.16 -9.14
CA MET A 160 -22.93 23.92 -8.60
C MET A 160 -22.32 23.25 -7.35
N ARG A 161 -23.15 22.59 -6.52
CA ARG A 161 -22.70 21.90 -5.30
C ARG A 161 -21.83 20.68 -5.62
N ARG A 162 -22.15 19.92 -6.67
CA ARG A 162 -21.41 18.70 -7.07
C ARG A 162 -20.03 19.01 -7.67
N ARG A 163 -19.90 20.11 -8.41
CA ARG A 163 -18.59 20.57 -8.92
C ARG A 163 -17.59 20.92 -7.81
N ARG A 164 -18.05 21.59 -6.73
CA ARG A 164 -17.18 21.93 -5.59
C ARG A 164 -16.63 20.68 -4.91
N THR A 165 -17.49 19.67 -4.70
CA THR A 165 -17.10 18.40 -4.08
C THR A 165 -16.14 17.58 -4.95
N GLU A 166 -16.33 17.55 -6.27
CA GLU A 166 -15.42 16.83 -7.19
C GLU A 166 -14.03 17.48 -7.25
N ARG A 167 -13.97 18.82 -7.25
CA ARG A 167 -12.70 19.55 -7.22
C ARG A 167 -11.95 19.36 -5.91
N GLN A 168 -12.68 19.36 -4.78
CA GLN A 168 -12.10 19.05 -3.47
C GLN A 168 -11.55 17.63 -3.42
N LEU A 169 -12.31 16.64 -3.93
CA LEU A 169 -11.86 15.25 -4.00
C LEU A 169 -10.59 15.11 -4.85
N THR A 170 -10.54 15.77 -6.00
CA THR A 170 -9.37 15.72 -6.90
C THR A 170 -8.12 16.30 -6.23
N ARG A 171 -8.26 17.44 -5.54
CA ARG A 171 -7.16 18.07 -4.77
C ARG A 171 -6.68 17.14 -3.65
N MET A 172 -7.61 16.52 -2.95
CA MET A 172 -7.31 15.58 -1.87
C MET A 172 -6.55 14.36 -2.38
N LEU A 173 -6.94 13.82 -3.54
CA LEU A 173 -6.31 12.68 -4.19
C LEU A 173 -4.89 13.01 -4.66
N LEU A 174 -4.69 14.15 -5.33
CA LEU A 174 -3.36 14.61 -5.73
C LEU A 174 -2.42 14.78 -4.53
N LEU A 175 -2.91 15.37 -3.45
CA LEU A 175 -2.14 15.58 -2.24
C LEU A 175 -1.79 14.24 -1.58
N GLN A 176 -2.74 13.30 -1.55
CA GLN A 176 -2.50 11.94 -1.05
C GLN A 176 -1.44 11.21 -1.88
N VAL A 177 -1.58 11.22 -3.20
CA VAL A 177 -0.63 10.59 -4.15
C VAL A 177 0.76 11.19 -3.98
N GLY A 178 0.86 12.52 -3.91
CA GLY A 178 2.13 13.23 -3.75
C GLY A 178 2.82 12.89 -2.43
N ILE A 179 2.11 12.94 -1.30
CA ILE A 179 2.68 12.58 0.01
C ILE A 179 3.10 11.11 0.02
N HIS A 180 2.28 10.23 -0.55
CA HIS A 180 2.61 8.81 -0.58
C HIS A 180 3.90 8.56 -1.37
N LEU A 181 4.06 9.23 -2.51
CA LEU A 181 5.25 9.14 -3.34
C LEU A 181 6.48 9.67 -2.60
N ILE A 182 6.38 10.85 -1.97
CA ILE A 182 7.47 11.43 -1.15
C ILE A 182 7.88 10.50 -0.01
N LEU A 183 6.93 9.86 0.66
CA LEU A 183 7.22 8.97 1.78
C LEU A 183 7.79 7.61 1.34
N ILE A 184 7.34 7.06 0.21
CA ILE A 184 7.79 5.74 -0.26
C ILE A 184 9.13 5.80 -0.98
N LEU A 185 9.39 6.86 -1.76
CA LEU A 185 10.59 7.00 -2.57
C LEU A 185 11.91 6.79 -1.79
N PRO A 186 12.14 7.38 -0.60
CA PRO A 186 13.41 7.18 0.11
C PRO A 186 13.62 5.72 0.50
N PHE A 187 12.57 5.01 0.92
CA PHE A 187 12.68 3.58 1.22
C PHE A 187 13.00 2.79 -0.04
N GLY A 188 12.36 3.11 -1.17
CA GLY A 188 12.65 2.46 -2.46
C GLY A 188 14.10 2.62 -2.88
N ILE A 189 14.65 3.83 -2.73
CA ILE A 189 16.07 4.12 -3.03
C ILE A 189 17.00 3.29 -2.14
N ILE A 190 16.74 3.24 -0.82
CA ILE A 190 17.55 2.45 0.11
C ILE A 190 17.53 0.96 -0.26
N TYR A 191 16.36 0.41 -0.57
CA TYR A 191 16.24 -0.99 -1.00
C TYR A 191 16.95 -1.25 -2.32
N CYS A 192 16.88 -0.34 -3.29
CA CYS A 192 17.61 -0.45 -4.55
C CYS A 192 19.13 -0.42 -4.34
N ILE A 193 19.66 0.49 -3.51
CA ILE A 193 21.09 0.55 -3.20
C ILE A 193 21.54 -0.75 -2.52
N PHE A 194 20.78 -1.22 -1.54
CA PHE A 194 21.09 -2.48 -0.86
C PHE A 194 21.12 -3.65 -1.84
N PHE A 195 20.13 -3.73 -2.74
CA PHE A 195 20.07 -4.77 -3.76
C PHE A 195 21.25 -4.71 -4.74
N LEU A 196 21.63 -3.51 -5.20
CA LEU A 196 22.79 -3.31 -6.08
C LEU A 196 24.10 -3.73 -5.41
N ASN A 197 24.31 -3.38 -4.14
CA ASN A 197 25.49 -3.80 -3.38
C ASN A 197 25.59 -5.33 -3.28
N VAL A 198 24.46 -6.01 -3.08
CA VAL A 198 24.48 -7.48 -3.01
C VAL A 198 24.78 -8.10 -4.37
N ILE A 199 24.22 -7.57 -5.46
CA ILE A 199 24.55 -8.02 -6.82
C ILE A 199 26.05 -7.86 -7.08
N TYR A 200 26.63 -6.73 -6.70
CA TYR A 200 28.05 -6.47 -6.86
C TYR A 200 28.92 -7.50 -6.13
N VAL A 201 28.56 -7.86 -4.88
CA VAL A 201 29.27 -8.89 -4.10
C VAL A 201 29.12 -10.30 -4.69
N ILE A 202 28.05 -10.59 -5.41
CA ILE A 202 27.86 -11.90 -6.05
C ILE A 202 28.66 -12.00 -7.36
N LEU A 203 28.88 -10.88 -8.04
CA LEU A 203 29.58 -10.81 -9.32
C LEU A 203 31.11 -10.84 -9.19
N ASN A 204 31.65 -10.45 -8.03
CA ASN A 204 33.08 -10.45 -7.72
C ASN A 204 33.45 -11.66 -6.85
#